data_AF-A0A3B8NGR9-F1
#
_entry.id   AF-A0A3B8NGR9-F1
#
_cell.length_a   1.000
_cell.length_b   1.000
_cell.length_c   1.000
_cell.angle_alpha   90.00
_cell.angle_beta   90.00
_cell.angle_gamma   90.00
#
_symmetry.space_group_name_H-M   'P 1'
#
loop_
_entity.id
_entity.type
_entity.pdbx_description
1 polymer ?
#
loop_
_entity_poly.entity_id
_entity_poly.type
_entity_poly.pdbx_seq_one_letter_code
_entity_poly.pdbx_strand_id
1 'polypeptide(L)'
;AIGLNCSLGPDLMRPFLAELSSKADTYISVYPNAGLPNPLAPTGFDLMPEDMAEYAGEFAGSGLINIVGGCCGNTPEHISAIAEEVKKYAPRQLPKIEPVMRLSGSEAYNHTSEKNFLMIGERTNVAGSPRFAKLIKEET
;
A
#
# COMPACT_ATOMS: atom_id res chain seq x y z
N ALA A 1 -0.75 -9.25 7.68
CA ALA A 1 -0.45 -7.81 7.55
C ALA A 1 -0.11 -7.52 6.10
N ILE A 2 -0.48 -6.34 5.60
CA ILE A 2 -0.10 -5.81 4.28
C ILE A 2 0.42 -4.38 4.45
N GLY A 3 1.13 -3.81 3.49
CA GLY A 3 1.73 -2.50 3.70
C GLY A 3 2.40 -1.87 2.51
N LEU A 4 3.02 -0.73 2.78
CA LEU A 4 3.77 0.08 1.82
C LEU A 4 5.21 0.26 2.32
N ASN A 5 6.18 0.20 1.41
CA ASN A 5 7.58 0.47 1.72
C ASN A 5 8.29 1.09 0.51
N CYS A 6 9.35 1.84 0.79
CA CYS A 6 10.21 2.45 -0.24
C CYS A 6 9.45 3.39 -1.21
N SER A 7 10.09 3.70 -2.34
CA SER A 7 9.67 4.58 -3.46
C SER A 7 9.36 6.03 -3.08
N LEU A 8 8.68 6.28 -1.97
CA LEU A 8 8.16 7.55 -1.53
C LEU A 8 8.65 7.87 -0.12
N GLY A 9 8.75 9.17 0.16
CA GLY A 9 8.81 9.69 1.52
C GLY A 9 7.45 9.56 2.23
N PRO A 10 7.41 9.81 3.55
CA PRO A 10 6.19 9.69 4.35
C PRO A 10 5.07 10.65 3.88
N ASP A 11 5.42 11.87 3.52
CA ASP A 11 4.52 12.90 3.01
C ASP A 11 3.67 12.42 1.82
N LEU A 12 4.32 11.81 0.82
CA LEU A 12 3.66 11.29 -0.38
C LEU A 12 2.99 9.94 -0.16
N MET A 13 3.43 9.16 0.83
CA MET A 13 2.88 7.83 1.11
C MET A 13 1.53 7.89 1.85
N ARG A 14 1.27 8.98 2.58
CA ARG A 14 0.04 9.19 3.37
C ARG A 14 -1.24 8.80 2.61
N PRO A 15 -1.60 9.41 1.46
CA PRO A 15 -2.90 9.15 0.84
C PRO A 15 -3.12 7.67 0.51
N PHE A 16 -2.08 6.99 0.02
CA PHE A 16 -2.11 5.55 -0.27
C PHE A 16 -2.26 4.71 1.01
N LEU A 17 -1.59 5.13 2.09
CA LEU A 17 -1.72 4.49 3.38
C LEU A 17 -3.14 4.62 3.96
N ALA A 18 -3.75 5.80 3.82
CA ALA A 18 -5.12 6.04 4.25
C ALA A 18 -6.12 5.19 3.45
N GLU A 19 -5.94 5.11 2.13
CA GLU A 19 -6.75 4.26 1.26
C GLU A 19 -6.62 2.78 1.63
N LEU A 20 -5.39 2.28 1.80
CA LEU A 20 -5.12 0.91 2.24
C LEU A 20 -5.74 0.62 3.61
N SER A 21 -5.61 1.57 4.55
CA SER A 21 -6.21 1.53 5.89
C SER A 21 -7.72 1.39 5.88
N SER A 22 -8.41 2.03 4.95
CA SER A 22 -9.86 1.88 4.86
C SER A 22 -10.32 0.51 4.31
N LYS A 23 -9.44 -0.20 3.58
CA LYS A 23 -9.79 -1.38 2.77
C LYS A 23 -9.22 -2.70 3.27
N ALA A 24 -8.21 -2.67 4.14
CA ALA A 24 -7.55 -3.88 4.62
C ALA A 24 -8.25 -4.44 5.87
N ASP A 25 -8.76 -5.67 5.81
CA ASP A 25 -9.25 -6.43 6.99
C ASP A 25 -8.10 -7.06 7.80
N THR A 26 -6.85 -6.70 7.49
CA THR A 26 -5.64 -7.14 8.18
C THR A 26 -4.83 -5.95 8.70
N TYR A 27 -3.83 -6.23 9.52
CA TYR A 27 -2.92 -5.23 10.05
C TYR A 27 -2.12 -4.53 8.95
N ILE A 28 -1.80 -3.25 9.16
CA ILE A 28 -1.05 -2.44 8.20
C ILE A 28 0.36 -2.16 8.69
N SER A 29 1.32 -2.34 7.79
CA SER A 29 2.71 -1.93 7.98
C SER A 29 3.08 -0.76 7.06
N VAL A 30 3.92 0.16 7.53
CA VAL A 30 4.50 1.21 6.69
C VAL A 30 5.99 1.41 6.97
N TYR A 31 6.80 1.50 5.92
CA TYR A 31 8.24 1.74 6.00
C TYR A 31 8.68 2.75 4.92
N PRO A 32 8.41 4.06 5.10
CA PRO A 32 8.76 5.08 4.11
C PRO A 32 10.28 5.30 4.04
N ASN A 33 10.75 5.86 2.93
CA ASN A 33 12.11 6.40 2.86
C ASN A 33 12.22 7.67 3.72
N ALA A 34 13.43 8.07 4.09
CA ALA A 34 13.69 9.34 4.78
C ALA A 34 13.56 10.57 3.82
N GLY A 35 12.43 10.64 3.13
CA GLY A 35 12.17 11.56 2.03
C GLY A 35 12.44 10.93 0.65
N LEU A 36 12.37 11.76 -0.39
CA LEU A 36 12.79 11.34 -1.73
C LEU A 36 14.33 11.30 -1.83
N PRO A 37 14.90 10.45 -2.70
CA PRO A 37 16.34 10.44 -2.94
C PRO A 37 16.82 11.83 -3.38
N ASN A 38 17.77 12.39 -2.64
CA ASN A 38 18.37 13.69 -2.92
C ASN A 38 19.90 13.57 -3.00
N PRO A 39 20.50 13.64 -4.21
CA PRO A 39 21.95 13.55 -4.39
C PRO A 39 22.75 14.69 -3.75
N LEU A 40 22.09 15.80 -3.38
CA LEU A 40 22.73 16.95 -2.73
C LEU A 40 22.76 16.82 -1.21
N ALA A 41 21.95 15.92 -0.64
CA ALA A 41 21.95 15.64 0.79
C ALA A 41 23.19 14.81 1.16
N PRO A 42 23.90 15.11 2.26
CA PRO A 42 25.07 14.33 2.70
C PRO A 42 24.79 12.83 2.89
N THR A 43 23.56 12.48 3.24
CA THR A 43 23.06 11.12 3.48
C THR A 43 22.35 10.52 2.27
N GLY A 44 22.15 11.29 1.19
CA GLY A 44 21.31 10.94 0.05
C GLY A 44 19.80 11.13 0.28
N PHE A 45 19.39 11.59 1.47
CA PHE A 45 18.00 11.74 1.91
C PHE A 45 17.85 12.92 2.89
N ASP A 46 16.80 13.72 2.77
CA ASP A 46 16.69 15.00 3.50
C ASP A 46 16.08 14.88 4.90
N LEU A 47 15.21 13.90 5.15
CA LEU A 47 14.48 13.84 6.41
C LEU A 47 15.36 13.28 7.52
N MET A 48 15.34 13.97 8.67
CA MET A 48 16.07 13.64 9.88
C MET A 48 15.21 12.76 10.82
N PRO A 49 15.78 12.23 11.92
CA PRO A 49 15.04 11.40 12.88
C PRO A 49 13.77 12.04 13.42
N GLU A 50 13.80 13.34 13.72
CA GLU A 50 12.67 14.13 14.22
C GLU A 50 11.54 14.25 13.19
N ASP A 51 11.87 14.46 11.91
CA ASP A 51 10.88 14.54 10.83
C ASP A 51 10.16 13.20 10.67
N MET A 52 10.94 12.11 10.64
CA MET A 52 10.39 10.76 10.52
C MET A 52 9.52 10.38 11.71
N ALA A 53 9.90 10.80 12.92
CA ALA A 53 9.09 10.63 14.11
C ALA A 53 7.76 11.38 13.98
N GLU A 54 7.77 12.65 13.57
CA GLU A 54 6.56 13.46 13.38
C GLU A 54 5.58 12.78 12.41
N TYR A 55 6.04 12.35 11.24
CA TYR A 55 5.20 11.65 10.27
C TYR A 55 4.69 10.30 10.79
N ALA A 56 5.54 9.50 11.45
CA ALA A 56 5.12 8.23 12.02
C ALA A 56 4.09 8.41 13.13
N GLY A 57 4.26 9.44 13.97
CA GLY A 57 3.31 9.85 15.00
C GLY A 57 1.97 10.26 14.40
N GLU A 58 1.98 11.02 13.30
CA GLU A 58 0.74 11.39 12.59
C GLU A 58 0.03 10.16 12.02
N PHE A 59 0.75 9.21 11.39
CA PHE A 59 0.14 7.97 10.89
C PHE A 59 -0.48 7.14 12.03
N ALA A 60 0.22 7.04 13.16
CA ALA A 60 -0.24 6.31 14.33
C ALA A 60 -1.44 6.99 15.00
N GLY A 61 -1.37 8.31 15.22
CA GLY A 61 -2.44 9.12 15.80
C GLY A 61 -3.70 9.19 14.94
N SER A 62 -3.55 9.14 13.61
CA SER A 62 -4.65 8.98 12.66
C SER A 62 -5.19 7.55 12.58
N GLY A 63 -4.63 6.60 13.34
CA GLY A 63 -5.09 5.21 13.38
C GLY A 63 -4.89 4.47 12.05
N LEU A 64 -3.86 4.81 11.28
CA LEU A 64 -3.64 4.23 9.95
C LEU A 64 -2.78 2.96 9.96
N ILE A 65 -2.01 2.73 11.01
CA ILE A 65 -0.94 1.72 11.03
C ILE A 65 -0.98 0.83 12.26
N ASN A 66 -0.41 -0.36 12.11
CA ASN A 66 -0.17 -1.32 13.18
C ASN A 66 1.32 -1.59 13.39
N ILE A 67 2.11 -1.45 12.33
CA ILE A 67 3.56 -1.68 12.31
C ILE A 67 4.20 -0.52 11.55
N VAL A 68 5.30 0.02 12.07
CA VAL A 68 6.05 1.10 11.43
C VAL A 68 7.54 0.82 11.50
N GLY A 69 8.27 1.32 10.51
CA GLY A 69 9.72 1.44 10.54
C GLY A 69 10.19 2.35 9.43
N GLY A 70 11.40 2.12 8.94
CA GLY A 70 12.01 2.91 7.87
C GLY A 70 12.58 2.04 6.76
N CYS A 71 12.61 2.57 5.53
CA CYS A 71 13.29 1.97 4.39
C CYS A 71 14.58 2.77 4.06
N CYS A 72 14.82 3.18 2.81
CA CYS A 72 16.06 3.85 2.43
C CYS A 72 16.23 5.20 3.16
N GLY A 73 17.47 5.51 3.55
CA GLY A 73 17.81 6.75 4.27
C GLY A 73 17.57 6.73 5.77
N ASN A 74 16.79 5.77 6.29
CA ASN A 74 16.58 5.64 7.73
C ASN A 74 17.79 4.98 8.40
N THR A 75 18.15 5.47 9.58
CA THR A 75 19.25 4.98 10.42
C THR A 75 18.71 4.48 11.77
N PRO A 76 19.53 3.85 12.63
CA PRO A 76 19.11 3.48 13.98
C PRO A 76 18.53 4.66 14.78
N GLU A 77 19.06 5.88 14.59
CA GLU A 77 18.55 7.10 15.22
C GLU A 77 17.12 7.41 14.76
N HIS A 78 16.82 7.27 13.47
CA HIS A 78 15.47 7.42 12.93
C HIS A 78 14.53 6.37 13.54
N ILE A 79 14.95 5.10 13.57
CA ILE A 79 14.13 4.03 14.15
C ILE A 79 13.86 4.26 15.63
N SER A 80 14.85 4.76 16.39
CA SER A 80 14.67 5.11 17.80
C SER A 80 13.65 6.25 17.97
N ALA A 81 13.75 7.31 17.17
CA ALA A 81 12.82 8.44 17.23
C ALA A 81 11.38 8.03 16.86
N ILE A 82 11.22 7.26 15.77
CA ILE A 82 9.94 6.65 15.38
C ILE A 82 9.36 5.82 16.53
N ALA A 83 10.17 4.93 17.12
CA ALA A 83 9.71 4.04 18.18
C ALA A 83 9.24 4.79 19.43
N GLU A 84 9.94 5.85 19.83
CA GLU A 84 9.51 6.68 20.97
C GLU A 84 8.22 7.46 20.69
N GLU A 85 8.05 7.99 19.48
CA GLU A 85 6.85 8.72 19.12
C GLU A 85 5.62 7.82 19.06
N VAL A 86 5.69 6.68 18.38
CA VAL A 86 4.50 5.84 18.15
C VAL A 86 3.99 5.11 19.39
N LYS A 87 4.80 4.98 20.45
CA LYS A 87 4.38 4.41 21.76
C LYS A 87 3.19 5.15 22.38
N LYS A 88 2.96 6.40 22.01
CA LYS A 88 1.88 7.25 22.55
C LYS A 88 0.50 6.85 22.04
N TYR A 89 0.41 6.07 20.95
CA TYR A 89 -0.83 5.80 20.24
C TYR A 89 -1.21 4.31 20.30
N ALA A 90 -2.52 4.05 20.28
CA ALA A 90 -3.02 2.69 20.13
C ALA A 90 -2.88 2.23 18.66
N PRO A 91 -2.58 0.95 18.40
CA PRO A 91 -2.57 0.42 17.04
C PRO A 91 -3.94 0.58 16.35
N ARG A 92 -3.91 0.75 15.02
CA ARG A 92 -5.10 0.77 14.15
C ARG A 92 -6.06 -0.38 14.46
N GLN A 93 -7.35 -0.06 14.59
CA GLN A 93 -8.41 -1.05 14.66
C GLN A 93 -8.75 -1.58 13.26
N LEU A 94 -8.97 -2.88 13.14
CA LEU A 94 -9.32 -3.49 11.86
C LEU A 94 -10.76 -3.11 11.48
N PRO A 95 -11.01 -2.57 10.28
CA PRO A 95 -12.35 -2.27 9.83
C PRO A 95 -13.13 -3.57 9.62
N LYS A 96 -14.43 -3.53 9.90
CA LYS A 96 -15.34 -4.58 9.46
C LYS A 96 -15.67 -4.36 7.99
N ILE A 97 -15.30 -5.31 7.14
CA ILE A 97 -15.52 -5.22 5.70
C ILE A 97 -16.65 -6.18 5.32
N GLU A 98 -17.69 -5.64 4.68
CA GLU A 98 -18.79 -6.47 4.20
C GLU A 98 -18.31 -7.42 3.08
N PRO A 99 -18.63 -8.73 3.15
CA PRO A 99 -18.26 -9.69 2.11
C PRO A 99 -18.98 -9.39 0.79
N VAL A 100 -18.22 -9.04 -0.24
CA VAL A 100 -18.69 -8.94 -1.64
C VAL A 100 -17.62 -9.51 -2.56
N MET A 101 -17.99 -9.87 -3.79
CA MET A 101 -17.01 -10.30 -4.80
C MET A 101 -16.16 -9.09 -5.21
N ARG A 102 -14.85 -9.15 -4.94
CA ARG A 102 -13.87 -8.12 -5.28
C ARG A 102 -12.86 -8.71 -6.26
N LEU A 103 -12.73 -8.09 -7.42
CA LEU A 103 -11.83 -8.48 -8.51
C LEU A 103 -10.90 -7.31 -8.82
N SER A 104 -9.80 -7.59 -9.52
CA SER A 104 -8.82 -6.56 -9.90
C SER A 104 -8.19 -6.86 -11.27
N GLY A 105 -8.03 -5.82 -12.06
CA GLY A 105 -7.10 -5.74 -13.20
C GLY A 105 -6.21 -4.51 -13.03
N SER A 106 -6.17 -3.62 -14.02
CA SER A 106 -5.60 -2.27 -13.86
C SER A 106 -6.44 -1.39 -12.92
N GLU A 107 -7.72 -1.72 -12.77
CA GLU A 107 -8.67 -1.05 -11.87
C GLU A 107 -9.32 -2.08 -10.95
N ALA A 108 -9.77 -1.62 -9.78
CA ALA A 108 -10.53 -2.44 -8.86
C ALA A 108 -11.99 -2.58 -9.33
N TYR A 109 -12.53 -3.80 -9.31
CA TYR A 109 -13.94 -4.07 -9.58
C TYR A 109 -14.59 -4.71 -8.36
N ASN A 110 -15.46 -3.93 -7.69
CA ASN A 110 -16.27 -4.42 -6.57
C ASN A 110 -17.69 -4.74 -7.06
N HIS A 111 -18.12 -5.99 -6.93
CA HIS A 111 -19.46 -6.44 -7.31
C HIS A 111 -20.41 -6.36 -6.12
N THR A 112 -20.99 -5.18 -5.91
CA THR A 112 -21.94 -4.90 -4.82
C THR A 112 -23.37 -5.30 -5.19
N SER A 113 -24.28 -5.31 -4.22
CA SER A 113 -25.71 -5.61 -4.41
C SER A 113 -26.44 -4.65 -5.37
N GLU A 114 -25.86 -3.48 -5.63
CA GLU A 114 -26.38 -2.50 -6.59
C GLU A 114 -26.04 -2.86 -8.04
N LYS A 115 -25.10 -3.78 -8.25
CA LYS A 115 -24.71 -4.24 -9.58
C LYS A 115 -25.53 -5.45 -9.97
N ASN A 116 -25.99 -5.44 -11.22
CA ASN A 116 -26.72 -6.55 -11.83
C ASN A 116 -25.73 -7.57 -12.42
N PHE A 117 -26.09 -8.18 -13.55
CA PHE A 117 -25.30 -9.22 -14.20
C PHE A 117 -23.88 -8.77 -14.58
N LEU A 118 -22.87 -9.59 -14.24
CA LEU A 118 -21.50 -9.43 -14.70
C LEU A 118 -21.26 -10.29 -15.95
N MET A 119 -20.99 -9.64 -17.08
CA MET A 119 -20.53 -10.33 -18.29
C MET A 119 -19.06 -10.71 -18.14
N ILE A 120 -18.76 -12.00 -18.27
CA ILE A 120 -17.39 -12.53 -18.30
C ILE A 120 -17.08 -12.96 -19.74
N GLY A 121 -16.07 -12.34 -20.36
CA GLY A 121 -15.72 -12.61 -21.75
C GLY A 121 -15.11 -14.00 -21.94
N GLU A 122 -15.71 -14.83 -22.79
CA GLU A 122 -15.25 -16.21 -23.05
C GLU A 122 -14.31 -16.36 -24.25
N ARG A 123 -14.14 -15.31 -25.07
CA ARG A 123 -13.50 -15.41 -26.40
C ARG A 123 -12.01 -15.74 -26.35
N THR A 124 -11.36 -15.54 -25.22
CA THR A 124 -9.97 -15.94 -24.94
C THR A 124 -9.91 -17.39 -24.45
N ASN A 125 -10.47 -18.31 -25.24
CA ASN A 125 -10.56 -19.74 -24.96
C ASN A 125 -10.22 -20.54 -26.22
N VAL A 126 -9.17 -21.36 -26.16
CA VAL A 126 -8.68 -22.16 -27.31
C VAL A 126 -9.71 -23.19 -27.80
N ALA A 127 -10.54 -23.72 -26.90
CA ALA A 127 -11.57 -24.70 -27.29
C ALA A 127 -12.77 -24.05 -28.00
N GLY A 128 -13.16 -22.84 -27.58
CA GLY A 128 -14.37 -22.16 -28.05
C GLY A 128 -14.16 -21.07 -29.11
N SER A 129 -12.93 -20.66 -29.37
CA SER A 129 -12.61 -19.51 -30.25
C SER A 129 -11.55 -19.89 -31.29
N PRO A 130 -11.96 -20.29 -32.52
CA PRO A 130 -11.04 -20.72 -33.56
C PRO A 130 -9.97 -19.68 -33.91
N ARG A 131 -10.34 -18.40 -33.92
CA ARG A 131 -9.39 -17.30 -34.18
C ARG A 131 -8.36 -17.16 -33.06
N PHE A 132 -8.78 -17.29 -31.80
CA PHE A 132 -7.86 -17.25 -30.66
C PHE A 132 -6.93 -18.47 -30.65
N ALA A 133 -7.48 -19.66 -30.88
CA ALA A 133 -6.71 -20.89 -30.98
C ALA A 133 -5.63 -20.84 -32.07
N LYS A 134 -5.93 -20.23 -33.22
CA LYS A 134 -4.98 -20.02 -34.30
C LYS A 134 -3.83 -19.10 -33.88
N LEU A 135 -4.15 -17.93 -33.32
CA LEU A 135 -3.14 -16.96 -32.88
C LEU A 135 -2.19 -17.54 -31.81
N ILE A 136 -2.71 -18.30 -30.84
CA ILE A 136 -1.88 -18.94 -29.80
C ILE A 136 -0.90 -19.97 -30.37
N LYS A 137 -1.25 -20.67 -31.46
CA LYS A 137 -0.37 -21.68 -32.09
C LYS A 137 0.67 -21.08 -33.02
N GLU A 138 0.36 -19.95 -33.67
CA GLU A 138 1.25 -19.32 -34.65
C GLU A 138 2.38 -18.49 -34.00
N GLU A 139 2.27 -18.18 -32.70
CA GLU A 139 3.31 -17.46 -31.92
C GLU A 139 4.23 -18.38 -31.08
N THR A 140 4.12 -19.70 -31.22
CA THR A 140 5.06 -20.71 -30.66
C THR A 140 5.82 -21.41 -31.77
#